data_AF-A0A6C1PJE2-F1
#
_entry.id   AF-A0A6C1PJE2-F1
#
_cell.length_a   1.000
_cell.length_b   1.000
_cell.length_c   1.000
_cell.angle_alpha   90.00
_cell.angle_beta   90.00
_cell.angle_gamma   90.00
#
_symmetry.space_group_name_H-M   'P 1'
#
loop_
_entity.id
_entity.type
_entity.pdbx_description
1 polymer ?
#
loop_
_entity_poly.entity_id
_entity_poly.type
_entity_poly.pdbx_seq_one_letter_code
_entity_poly.pdbx_strand_id
1 'polypeptide(L)'
;MMKRGGSLIASMVIYLVLTLMALAGLLPIVHTLAISLSDKAAVTGGLVRLRPIGFHLENYREIIMSRFFLNGYLVSTMRVVVGVVVQLGLVVMTGYPIALESKFKGRNILVFFLLI
;
A
#
# COMPACT_ATOMS: atom_id res chain seq x y z
N MET A 1 17.29 11.51 37.23
CA MET A 1 17.89 10.19 37.53
C MET A 1 16.89 9.10 37.14
N MET A 2 17.37 8.14 36.37
CA MET A 2 16.65 7.32 35.38
C MET A 2 15.84 6.18 36.02
N LYS A 3 14.51 6.10 35.78
CA LYS A 3 13.73 4.86 35.99
C LYS A 3 14.05 3.86 34.85
N ARG A 4 15.30 3.39 34.84
CA ARG A 4 15.93 2.57 33.77
C ARG A 4 15.22 1.23 33.53
N GLY A 5 14.50 0.70 34.53
CA GLY A 5 13.79 -0.58 34.44
C GLY A 5 12.45 -0.52 33.71
N GLY A 6 11.69 0.58 33.84
CA GLY A 6 10.37 0.70 33.23
C GLY A 6 10.41 0.90 31.70
N SER A 7 11.44 1.60 31.21
CA SER A 7 11.63 1.84 29.77
C SER A 7 12.04 0.59 28.99
N LEU A 8 12.78 -0.34 29.62
CA LEU A 8 13.21 -1.59 28.98
C LEU A 8 12.03 -2.53 28.74
N ILE A 9 11.14 -2.69 29.74
CA ILE A 9 9.93 -3.50 29.63
C ILE A 9 8.98 -2.90 28.58
N ALA A 10 8.75 -1.59 28.62
CA ALA A 10 7.93 -0.92 27.62
C ALA A 10 8.49 -1.09 26.20
N SER A 11 9.81 -0.94 26.03
CA SER A 11 10.46 -1.17 24.73
C SER A 11 10.31 -2.62 24.26
N MET A 12 10.50 -3.59 25.15
CA MET A 12 10.34 -5.02 24.82
C MET A 12 8.90 -5.34 24.37
N VAL A 13 7.89 -4.77 25.05
CA VAL A 13 6.48 -4.92 24.65
C VAL A 13 6.23 -4.26 23.28
N ILE A 14 6.75 -3.06 23.04
CA ILE A 14 6.62 -2.38 21.75
C ILE A 14 7.27 -3.22 20.64
N TYR A 15 8.49 -3.70 20.83
CA TYR A 15 9.17 -4.54 19.83
C TYR A 15 8.42 -5.84 19.56
N LEU A 16 7.86 -6.48 20.60
CA LEU A 16 7.04 -7.67 20.45
C LEU A 16 5.81 -7.38 19.59
N VAL A 17 5.06 -6.31 19.90
CA VAL A 17 3.86 -5.91 19.17
C VAL A 17 4.20 -5.56 17.73
N LEU A 18 5.24 -4.76 17.49
CA LEU A 18 5.68 -4.40 16.14
C LEU A 18 6.10 -5.63 15.33
N THR A 19 6.80 -6.59 15.94
CA THR A 19 7.21 -7.83 15.28
C THR A 19 5.99 -8.68 14.91
N LEU A 20 5.00 -8.79 15.80
CA LEU A 20 3.76 -9.52 15.51
C LEU A 20 2.95 -8.86 14.40
N MET A 21 2.84 -7.52 14.39
CA MET A 21 2.16 -6.78 13.32
C MET A 21 2.90 -6.93 11.98
N ALA A 22 4.23 -6.87 12.00
CA ALA A 22 5.04 -7.10 10.81
C ALA A 22 4.85 -8.52 10.26
N LEU A 23 4.87 -9.54 11.12
CA LEU A 23 4.60 -10.93 10.71
C LEU A 23 3.18 -11.10 10.17
N ALA A 24 2.18 -10.48 10.79
CA ALA A 24 0.79 -10.54 10.32
C ALA A 24 0.62 -9.92 8.93
N GLY A 25 1.37 -8.87 8.58
CA GLY A 25 1.39 -8.30 7.23
C GLY A 25 2.27 -9.06 6.24
N LEU A 26 3.40 -9.62 6.69
CA LEU A 26 4.37 -10.27 5.81
C LEU A 26 3.94 -11.69 5.39
N LEU A 27 3.37 -12.46 6.31
CA LEU A 27 2.92 -13.83 6.05
C LEU A 27 1.94 -13.95 4.86
N PRO A 28 0.87 -13.13 4.74
CA PRO A 28 -0.02 -13.19 3.59
C PRO A 28 0.70 -12.83 2.29
N ILE A 29 1.61 -11.86 2.30
CA ILE A 29 2.39 -11.49 1.11
C ILE A 29 3.24 -12.67 0.63
N VAL A 30 3.96 -13.33 1.55
CA VAL A 30 4.79 -14.51 1.22
C VAL A 30 3.92 -15.67 0.71
N HIS A 31 2.75 -15.88 1.31
CA HIS A 31 1.80 -16.90 0.86
C HIS A 31 1.26 -16.62 -0.55
N THR A 32 0.87 -15.38 -0.85
CA THR A 32 0.44 -14.97 -2.19
C THR A 32 1.55 -15.15 -3.23
N LEU A 33 2.81 -14.86 -2.87
CA LEU A 33 3.96 -15.13 -3.74
C LEU A 33 4.13 -16.63 -4.00
N ALA A 34 4.04 -17.46 -2.96
CA ALA A 34 4.12 -18.92 -3.12
C ALA A 34 3.00 -19.46 -4.03
N ILE A 35 1.77 -18.93 -3.91
CA ILE A 35 0.65 -19.28 -4.81
C ILE A 35 0.95 -18.86 -6.25
N SER A 36 1.45 -17.65 -6.46
CA SER A 36 1.69 -17.12 -7.82
C SER A 36 2.75 -17.91 -8.60
N LEU A 37 3.67 -18.59 -7.90
CA LEU A 37 4.73 -19.41 -8.50
C LEU A 37 4.39 -20.91 -8.56
N SER A 38 3.29 -21.35 -7.95
CA SER A 38 2.90 -22.76 -7.86
C SER A 38 1.98 -23.18 -9.02
N ASP A 39 1.90 -24.48 -9.30
CA ASP A 39 0.97 -25.01 -10.30
C ASP A 39 -0.50 -24.76 -9.92
N LYS A 40 -1.38 -24.53 -10.91
CA LYS A 40 -2.82 -24.34 -10.67
C LYS A 40 -3.44 -25.53 -9.94
N ALA A 41 -3.03 -26.76 -10.24
CA ALA A 41 -3.53 -27.95 -9.56
C ALA A 41 -3.12 -27.99 -8.08
N ALA A 42 -1.90 -27.57 -7.76
CA ALA A 42 -1.39 -27.49 -6.39
C ALA A 42 -2.06 -26.36 -5.58
N VAL A 43 -2.40 -25.25 -6.23
CA VAL A 43 -3.14 -24.13 -5.64
C VAL A 43 -4.59 -24.53 -5.35
N THR A 44 -5.31 -25.14 -6.32
CA THR A 44 -6.69 -25.58 -6.13
C THR A 44 -6.82 -26.69 -5.09
N GLY A 45 -5.79 -27.54 -4.95
CA GLY A 45 -5.73 -28.57 -3.91
C GLY A 45 -5.43 -28.05 -2.49
N GLY A 46 -5.20 -26.75 -2.30
CA GLY A 46 -4.90 -26.17 -0.98
C GLY A 46 -3.56 -26.61 -0.38
N LEU A 47 -2.65 -27.12 -1.21
CA LEU A 47 -1.37 -27.71 -0.75
C LEU A 47 -0.28 -26.64 -0.54
N VAL A 48 -0.45 -25.45 -1.12
CA VAL A 48 0.53 -24.35 -1.02
C VAL A 48 0.45 -23.69 0.36
N ARG A 49 1.46 -23.89 1.21
CA ARG A 49 1.58 -23.23 2.53
C ARG A 49 2.49 -22.00 2.44
N LEU A 50 3.76 -22.14 2.79
CA LEU A 50 4.76 -21.05 2.78
C LEU A 50 5.86 -21.27 1.75
N ARG A 51 5.85 -22.42 1.06
CA ARG A 51 6.81 -22.75 0.00
C ARG A 51 6.04 -23.08 -1.28
N PRO A 52 6.54 -22.64 -2.45
CA PRO A 52 5.93 -22.98 -3.72
C PRO A 52 6.04 -24.49 -3.98
N ILE A 53 4.99 -25.08 -4.54
CA ILE A 53 4.93 -26.50 -4.89
C ILE A 53 4.72 -26.59 -6.40
N GLY A 54 5.71 -27.14 -7.11
CA GLY A 54 5.77 -27.13 -8.57
C GLY A 54 6.05 -25.72 -9.08
N PHE A 55 7.30 -25.41 -9.43
CA PHE A 55 7.65 -24.09 -9.94
C PHE A 55 7.14 -23.94 -11.38
N HIS A 56 6.12 -23.12 -11.60
CA HIS A 56 5.48 -22.93 -12.91
C HIS A 56 5.43 -21.46 -13.32
N LEU A 57 6.36 -21.07 -14.19
CA LEU A 57 6.43 -19.71 -14.74
C LEU A 57 5.40 -19.44 -15.85
N GLU A 58 4.80 -20.49 -16.43
CA GLU A 58 3.83 -20.37 -17.51
C GLU A 58 2.56 -19.61 -17.08
N ASN A 59 2.20 -19.69 -15.79
CA ASN A 59 1.09 -18.93 -15.21
C ASN A 59 1.23 -17.42 -15.44
N TYR A 60 2.44 -16.86 -15.31
CA TYR A 60 2.69 -15.46 -15.58
C TYR A 60 2.58 -15.12 -17.07
N ARG A 61 3.04 -16.03 -17.93
CA ARG A 61 2.95 -15.87 -19.38
C ARG A 61 1.51 -15.83 -19.85
N GLU A 62 0.65 -16.70 -19.32
CA GLU A 62 -0.78 -16.69 -19.61
C GLU A 62 -1.47 -15.38 -19.18
N ILE A 63 -1.14 -14.87 -18.00
CA ILE A 63 -1.71 -13.61 -17.48
C ILE A 63 -1.29 -12.43 -18.36
N ILE A 64 -0.02 -12.33 -18.72
CA ILE A 64 0.50 -11.23 -19.55
C ILE A 64 -0.04 -11.29 -20.99
N MET A 65 -0.26 -12.49 -21.54
CA MET A 65 -0.88 -12.68 -22.86
C MET A 65 -2.38 -12.32 -22.87
N SER A 66 -3.02 -12.25 -21.71
CA SER A 66 -4.45 -11.94 -21.60
C SER A 66 -4.72 -10.45 -21.86
N ARG A 67 -5.46 -10.17 -22.95
CA ARG A 67 -5.91 -8.81 -23.29
C ARG A 67 -6.76 -8.18 -22.18
N PHE A 68 -7.56 -8.97 -21.45
CA PHE A 68 -8.36 -8.47 -20.33
C PHE A 68 -7.49 -7.97 -19.18
N PHE A 69 -6.42 -8.71 -18.86
CA PHE A 69 -5.48 -8.33 -17.82
C PHE A 69 -4.73 -7.05 -18.19
N LEU A 70 -4.18 -6.98 -19.41
CA LEU A 70 -3.46 -5.79 -19.87
C LEU A 70 -4.34 -4.54 -19.93
N ASN A 71 -5.57 -4.65 -20.44
CA ASN A 71 -6.50 -3.52 -20.47
C ASN A 71 -6.87 -3.06 -19.06
N GLY A 72 -7.17 -3.99 -18.15
CA GLY A 72 -7.48 -3.65 -16.75
C GLY A 72 -6.30 -2.98 -16.03
N TYR A 73 -5.10 -3.50 -16.23
CA TYR A 73 -3.86 -2.94 -15.69
C TYR A 73 -3.60 -1.52 -16.21
N LEU A 74 -3.75 -1.30 -17.52
CA LEU A 74 -3.56 0.01 -18.15
C LEU A 74 -4.58 1.04 -17.67
N VAL A 75 -5.87 0.68 -17.62
CA VAL A 75 -6.93 1.58 -17.14
C VAL A 75 -6.72 1.93 -15.67
N SER A 76 -6.35 0.96 -14.82
CA SER A 76 -6.04 1.21 -13.41
C SER A 76 -4.87 2.17 -13.25
N THR A 77 -3.76 1.90 -13.95
CA THR A 77 -2.55 2.73 -13.91
C THR A 77 -2.84 4.15 -14.41
N MET A 78 -3.55 4.28 -15.54
CA MET A 78 -3.94 5.58 -16.10
C MET A 78 -4.81 6.37 -15.10
N ARG A 79 -5.76 5.72 -14.44
CA ARG A 79 -6.60 6.36 -13.41
C ARG A 79 -5.78 6.89 -12.25
N VAL A 80 -4.81 6.12 -11.75
CA VAL A 80 -3.93 6.56 -10.66
C VAL A 80 -3.06 7.73 -11.11
N VAL A 81 -2.44 7.64 -12.28
CA VAL A 81 -1.54 8.70 -12.78
C VAL A 81 -2.31 10.01 -13.01
N VAL A 82 -3.43 9.96 -13.73
CA VAL A 82 -4.27 11.14 -13.98
C VAL A 82 -4.82 11.70 -12.68
N GLY A 83 -5.33 10.82 -11.80
CA GLY A 83 -5.84 11.20 -10.48
C GLY A 83 -4.79 11.93 -9.64
N VAL A 84 -3.57 11.39 -9.56
CA VAL A 84 -2.48 11.99 -8.79
C VAL A 84 -2.05 13.33 -9.38
N VAL A 85 -1.91 13.44 -10.69
CA VAL A 85 -1.49 14.71 -11.34
C VAL A 85 -2.54 15.80 -11.09
N VAL A 86 -3.82 15.50 -11.27
CA VAL A 86 -4.91 16.46 -11.01
C VAL A 86 -5.00 16.80 -9.53
N GLN A 87 -4.97 15.80 -8.65
CA GLN A 87 -5.01 15.99 -7.20
C GLN A 87 -3.86 16.88 -6.72
N LEU A 88 -2.63 16.60 -7.15
CA LEU A 88 -1.46 17.41 -6.80
C LEU A 88 -1.59 18.83 -7.32
N GLY A 89 -2.05 19.00 -8.57
CA GLY A 89 -2.33 20.33 -9.12
C GLY A 89 -3.30 21.13 -8.24
N LEU A 90 -4.42 20.52 -7.87
CA LEU A 90 -5.43 21.14 -7.01
C LEU A 90 -4.90 21.43 -5.60
N VAL A 91 -4.18 20.49 -4.99
CA VAL A 91 -3.60 20.65 -3.65
C VAL A 91 -2.54 21.74 -3.62
N VAL A 92 -1.71 21.85 -4.66
CA VAL A 92 -0.71 22.94 -4.74
C VAL A 92 -1.39 24.28 -4.95
N MET A 93 -2.36 24.37 -5.88
CA MET A 93 -3.09 25.62 -6.15
C MET A 93 -3.90 26.12 -4.95
N THR A 94 -4.44 25.22 -4.12
CA THR A 94 -5.23 25.58 -2.94
C THR A 94 -4.38 25.70 -1.67
N GLY A 95 -3.41 24.81 -1.47
CA GLY A 95 -2.54 24.79 -0.29
C GLY A 95 -1.51 25.91 -0.27
N TYR A 96 -0.95 26.30 -1.43
CA TYR A 96 0.02 27.39 -1.51
C TYR A 96 -0.52 28.76 -1.05
N PRO A 97 -1.70 29.25 -1.52
CA PRO A 97 -2.23 30.52 -1.04
C PRO A 97 -2.63 30.50 0.44
N ILE A 98 -3.01 29.33 0.98
CA ILE A 98 -3.32 29.19 2.42
C ILE A 98 -2.05 29.26 3.26
N ALA A 99 -0.93 28.68 2.80
CA ALA A 99 0.35 28.75 3.49
C ALA A 99 0.93 30.17 3.55
N LEU A 100 0.51 31.08 2.68
CA LEU A 100 0.98 32.46 2.63
C LEU A 100 0.11 33.39 3.51
N GLU A 101 0.24 33.26 4.82
CA GLU A 101 -0.65 33.89 5.81
C GLU A 101 -0.83 35.41 5.69
N SER A 102 0.18 36.13 5.18
CA SER A 102 0.22 37.60 5.25
C SER A 102 -0.28 38.34 4.00
N LYS A 103 -0.56 37.65 2.87
CA LYS A 103 -0.86 38.32 1.59
C LYS A 103 -2.21 37.98 0.96
N PHE A 104 -2.96 37.01 1.47
CA PHE A 104 -4.20 36.54 0.84
C PHE A 104 -5.47 37.01 1.58
N LYS A 105 -6.15 38.03 1.05
CA LYS A 105 -7.46 38.50 1.55
C LYS A 105 -8.55 37.50 1.11
N GLY A 106 -9.24 36.87 2.07
CA GLY A 106 -10.25 35.82 1.82
C GLY A 106 -9.89 34.42 2.35
N ARG A 107 -8.74 34.28 3.03
CA ARG A 107 -8.24 33.00 3.59
C ARG A 107 -9.27 32.24 4.43
N ASN A 108 -9.99 32.93 5.34
CA ASN A 108 -10.95 32.26 6.22
C ASN A 108 -12.11 31.60 5.48
N ILE A 109 -12.54 32.16 4.34
CA ILE A 109 -13.63 31.58 3.54
C ILE A 109 -13.14 30.32 2.82
N LEU A 110 -11.93 30.36 2.25
CA LEU A 110 -11.32 29.19 1.58
C LEU A 110 -10.99 28.06 2.55
N VAL A 111 -10.42 28.38 3.71
CA VAL A 111 -10.11 27.38 4.75
C VAL A 111 -11.40 26.76 5.30
N PHE A 112 -12.46 27.56 5.50
CA PHE A 112 -13.75 27.04 5.92
C PHE A 112 -14.37 26.10 4.88
N PHE A 113 -14.33 26.44 3.59
CA PHE A 113 -14.86 25.59 2.51
C PHE A 113 -14.06 24.29 2.31
N LEU A 114 -12.75 24.29 2.55
CA LEU A 114 -11.90 23.09 2.40
C LEU A 114 -11.92 22.14 3.60
N LEU A 115 -12.19 22.65 4.81
CA LEU A 115 -12.20 21.85 6.04
C LEU A 115 -13.56 21.22 6.35
N ILE A 116 -14.63 21.70 5.71
CA ILE A 116 -16.00 21.17 5.83
C ILE A 116 -16.27 20.12 4.75
#